data_AF-A0A7V0KJD5-F1
#
_entry.id   AF-A0A7V0KJD5-F1
#
_cell.length_a   1.000
_cell.length_b   1.000
_cell.length_c   1.000
_cell.angle_alpha   90.00
_cell.angle_beta   90.00
_cell.angle_gamma   90.00
#
_symmetry.space_group_name_H-M   'P 1'
#
loop_
_entity.id
_entity.type
_entity.pdbx_description
1 polymer ?
#
loop_
_entity_poly.entity_id
_entity_poly.type
_entity_poly.pdbx_seq_one_letter_code
_entity_poly.pdbx_strand_id
1 'polypeptide(L)'
;GRTEPQPGRPPRRVFTITPAGEEAFWDWVTATVRHLRDVRVEFLAKLYFLHRLAPERMKGLIDDEIEILERTRARLSSRRGLGLGDELLGRFALSFRLGQLQATIDWLRNCAQELEKEKR
;
A
#
# COMPACT_ATOMS: atom_id res chain seq x y z
N GLY A 1 21.16 -16.27 -12.73
CA GLY A 1 20.10 -17.30 -12.84
C GLY A 1 20.70 -18.55 -13.42
N ARG A 2 20.31 -19.73 -12.92
CA ARG A 2 20.82 -21.03 -13.38
C ARG A 2 19.84 -21.69 -14.34
N THR A 3 20.33 -22.50 -15.27
CA THR A 3 19.49 -23.28 -16.18
C THR A 3 19.40 -24.71 -15.64
N GLU A 4 18.19 -25.18 -15.38
CA GLU A 4 17.90 -26.53 -14.92
C GLU A 4 17.28 -27.36 -16.06
N PRO A 5 17.88 -28.51 -16.44
CA PRO A 5 17.25 -29.40 -17.41
C PRO A 5 15.98 -30.03 -16.81
N GLN A 6 14.96 -30.23 -17.65
CA GLN A 6 13.71 -30.87 -17.26
C GLN A 6 13.25 -31.88 -18.32
N PRO A 7 12.84 -33.11 -17.95
CA PRO A 7 12.49 -34.15 -18.93
C PRO A 7 11.33 -33.73 -19.83
N GLY A 8 11.50 -33.90 -21.14
CA GLY A 8 10.44 -33.66 -22.13
C GLY A 8 10.02 -32.19 -22.31
N ARG A 9 10.78 -31.22 -21.78
CA ARG A 9 10.50 -29.78 -21.89
C ARG A 9 11.78 -28.96 -22.06
N PRO A 10 11.72 -27.74 -22.63
CA PRO A 10 12.87 -26.83 -22.67
C PRO A 10 13.42 -26.56 -21.27
N PRO A 11 14.74 -26.38 -21.08
CA PRO A 11 15.34 -26.11 -19.77
C PRO A 11 14.72 -24.91 -19.06
N ARG A 12 14.53 -25.00 -17.74
CA ARG A 12 13.96 -23.93 -16.91
C ARG A 12 15.06 -22.96 -16.47
N ARG A 13 14.83 -21.65 -16.62
CA ARG A 13 15.65 -20.63 -15.94
C ARG A 13 15.16 -20.43 -14.51
N VAL A 14 16.04 -20.65 -13.54
CA VAL A 14 15.80 -20.44 -12.12
C VAL A 14 16.54 -19.20 -11.64
N PHE A 15 15.81 -18.37 -10.91
CA PHE A 15 16.33 -17.15 -10.29
C PHE A 15 16.38 -17.33 -8.78
N THR A 16 17.38 -16.73 -8.17
CA THR A 16 17.55 -16.63 -6.72
C THR A 16 17.76 -15.17 -6.43
N ILE A 17 17.19 -14.69 -5.32
CA ILE A 17 17.37 -13.31 -4.89
C ILE A 17 18.86 -13.05 -4.60
N THR A 18 19.31 -11.82 -4.85
CA THR A 18 20.66 -11.37 -4.49
C THR A 18 20.60 -10.56 -3.20
N PRO A 19 21.73 -10.34 -2.49
CA PRO A 19 21.74 -9.46 -1.32
C PRO A 19 21.17 -8.06 -1.61
N ALA A 20 21.51 -7.46 -2.75
CA ALA A 20 20.93 -6.19 -3.18
C ALA A 20 19.42 -6.28 -3.49
N GLY A 21 18.95 -7.44 -3.95
CA GLY A 21 17.51 -7.68 -4.14
C GLY A 21 16.76 -7.84 -2.82
N GLU A 22 17.39 -8.43 -1.80
CA GLU A 22 16.84 -8.51 -0.45
C GLU A 22 16.72 -7.13 0.19
N GLU A 23 17.76 -6.30 0.09
CA GLU A 23 17.75 -4.91 0.55
C GLU A 23 16.63 -4.11 -0.13
N ALA A 24 16.58 -4.13 -1.47
CA ALA A 24 15.54 -3.44 -2.22
C ALA A 24 14.12 -3.92 -1.87
N PHE A 25 13.96 -5.22 -1.59
CA PHE A 25 12.69 -5.76 -1.12
C PHE A 25 12.30 -5.19 0.26
N TRP A 26 13.24 -5.13 1.20
CA TRP A 26 12.98 -4.61 2.54
C TRP A 26 12.68 -3.11 2.53
N ASP A 27 13.39 -2.34 1.71
CA ASP A 27 13.11 -0.92 1.50
C ASP A 27 11.71 -0.72 0.91
N TRP A 28 11.34 -1.54 -0.06
CA TRP A 28 10.03 -1.46 -0.70
C TRP A 28 8.89 -1.87 0.24
N VAL A 29 9.01 -3.02 0.92
CA VAL A 29 7.92 -3.62 1.68
C VAL A 29 7.58 -2.84 2.96
N THR A 30 8.55 -2.09 3.48
CA THR A 30 8.36 -1.25 4.69
C THR A 30 8.01 0.21 4.38
N ALA A 31 8.07 0.63 3.11
CA ALA A 31 7.70 1.98 2.71
C ALA A 31 6.18 2.13 2.51
N THR A 32 5.62 3.26 2.95
CA THR A 32 4.25 3.69 2.63
C THR A 32 4.06 3.90 1.14
N VAL A 33 2.83 3.77 0.65
CA VAL A 33 2.52 4.03 -0.76
C VAL A 33 2.21 5.51 -1.01
N ARG A 34 2.46 5.98 -2.24
CA ARG A 34 2.39 7.40 -2.56
C ARG A 34 0.99 7.86 -2.95
N HIS A 35 0.25 7.01 -3.68
CA HIS A 35 -1.06 7.35 -4.19
C HIS A 35 -2.14 6.42 -3.65
N LEU A 36 -3.35 6.97 -3.46
CA LEU A 36 -4.50 6.20 -3.00
C LEU A 36 -4.81 4.97 -3.88
N ARG A 37 -4.52 5.06 -5.17
CA ARG A 37 -4.68 3.94 -6.11
C ARG A 37 -3.72 2.78 -5.77
N ASP A 38 -2.54 3.09 -5.23
CA ASP A 38 -1.49 2.14 -4.89
C ASP A 38 -1.86 1.36 -3.63
N VAL A 39 -2.72 1.91 -2.76
CA VAL A 39 -3.27 1.17 -1.61
C VAL A 39 -4.00 -0.09 -2.09
N ARG A 40 -4.73 0.02 -3.21
CA ARG A 40 -5.52 -1.10 -3.75
C ARG A 40 -4.68 -2.17 -4.46
N VAL A 41 -3.49 -1.83 -4.97
CA VAL A 41 -2.71 -2.73 -5.84
C VAL A 41 -1.38 -3.17 -5.23
N GLU A 42 -0.77 -2.33 -4.38
CA GLU A 42 0.58 -2.52 -3.84
C GLU A 42 0.54 -2.75 -2.34
N PHE A 43 -0.22 -1.95 -1.58
CA PHE A 43 -0.18 -2.02 -0.11
C PHE A 43 -0.62 -3.39 0.44
N LEU A 44 -1.64 -4.02 -0.17
CA LEU A 44 -2.05 -5.38 0.17
C LEU A 44 -0.92 -6.41 -0.01
N ALA A 45 -0.09 -6.25 -1.05
CA ALA A 45 1.06 -7.12 -1.25
C ALA A 45 2.11 -6.90 -0.15
N LYS A 46 2.34 -5.66 0.28
CA LYS A 46 3.24 -5.36 1.42
C LYS A 46 2.76 -6.03 2.70
N LEU A 47 1.47 -5.92 3.03
CA LEU A 47 0.89 -6.59 4.19
C LEU A 47 1.06 -8.11 4.12
N TYR A 48 0.81 -8.72 2.96
CA TYR A 48 1.00 -10.16 2.78
C TYR A 48 2.43 -10.61 3.09
N PHE A 49 3.43 -9.88 2.61
CA PHE A 49 4.83 -10.20 2.85
C PHE A 49 5.23 -9.94 4.31
N LEU A 50 4.84 -8.80 4.88
CA LEU A 50 5.13 -8.50 6.29
C LEU A 50 4.49 -9.52 7.22
N HIS A 51 3.25 -9.94 6.98
CA HIS A 51 2.59 -10.98 7.78
C HIS A 51 3.38 -12.31 7.78
N ARG A 52 4.14 -12.62 6.72
CA ARG A 52 4.92 -13.87 6.63
C ARG A 52 6.36 -13.74 7.09
N LEU A 53 6.97 -12.57 6.92
CA LEU A 53 8.42 -12.39 7.07
C LEU A 53 8.79 -11.48 8.26
N ALA A 54 7.91 -10.55 8.65
CA ALA A 54 8.14 -9.61 9.75
C ALA A 54 6.81 -9.07 10.32
N PRO A 55 5.97 -9.92 10.96
CA PRO A 55 4.62 -9.54 11.42
C PRO A 55 4.64 -8.36 12.40
N GLU A 56 5.72 -8.20 13.15
CA GLU A 56 5.95 -7.12 14.09
C GLU A 56 6.03 -5.74 13.42
N ARG A 57 6.46 -5.66 12.15
CA ARG A 57 6.56 -4.41 11.38
C ARG A 57 5.23 -3.98 10.75
N MET A 58 4.26 -4.88 10.68
CA MET A 58 3.02 -4.65 9.92
C MET A 58 2.16 -3.56 10.53
N LYS A 59 2.08 -3.47 11.87
CA LYS A 59 1.34 -2.39 12.54
C LYS A 59 1.94 -1.01 12.24
N GLY A 60 3.27 -0.90 12.28
CA GLY A 60 3.97 0.35 11.98
C GLY A 60 3.67 0.86 10.57
N LEU A 61 3.75 -0.02 9.56
CA LEU A 61 3.41 0.36 8.18
C LEU A 61 1.95 0.86 8.05
N ILE A 62 1.00 0.21 8.73
CA ILE A 62 -0.42 0.63 8.71
C ILE A 62 -0.58 2.00 9.37
N ASP A 63 0.02 2.22 10.53
CA ASP A 63 -0.05 3.49 11.25
C ASP A 63 0.55 4.64 10.41
N ASP A 64 1.71 4.41 9.78
CA ASP A 64 2.39 5.39 8.93
C ASP A 64 1.55 5.75 7.69
N GLU A 65 0.93 4.76 7.06
CA GLU A 65 0.05 4.97 5.90
C GLU A 65 -1.20 5.79 6.29
N ILE A 66 -1.81 5.47 7.44
CA ILE A 66 -2.95 6.24 7.98
C ILE A 66 -2.54 7.71 8.15
N GLU A 67 -1.39 7.98 8.74
CA GLU A 67 -0.92 9.35 8.99
C GLU A 67 -0.75 10.16 7.68
N ILE A 68 -0.19 9.54 6.64
CA ILE A 68 -0.04 10.17 5.31
C ILE A 68 -1.40 10.47 4.68
N LEU A 69 -2.34 9.52 4.74
CA LEU A 69 -3.67 9.69 4.18
C LEU A 69 -4.48 10.75 4.95
N GLU A 70 -4.36 10.82 6.26
CA GLU A 70 -4.98 11.83 7.10
C GLU A 70 -4.46 13.24 6.80
N ARG A 71 -3.13 13.40 6.70
CA ARG A 71 -2.52 14.67 6.25
C ARG A 71 -3.03 15.09 4.87
N THR A 72 -3.14 14.13 3.95
CA THR A 72 -3.67 14.38 2.61
C THR A 72 -5.13 14.80 2.64
N ARG A 73 -5.96 14.13 3.45
CA ARG A 73 -7.38 14.46 3.64
C ARG A 73 -7.54 15.86 4.23
N ALA A 74 -6.80 16.20 5.29
CA ALA A 74 -6.84 17.51 5.93
C ALA A 74 -6.45 18.65 4.98
N ARG A 75 -5.43 18.43 4.12
CA ARG A 75 -5.04 19.40 3.09
C ARG A 75 -6.11 19.61 2.01
N LEU A 76 -6.92 18.59 1.74
CA LEU A 76 -7.97 18.66 0.72
C LEU A 76 -9.29 19.19 1.29
N SER A 77 -9.62 18.93 2.56
CA SER A 77 -10.87 19.36 3.18
C SER A 77 -10.99 20.88 3.33
N SER A 78 -9.88 21.61 3.34
CA SER A 78 -9.88 23.07 3.36
C SER A 78 -10.13 23.72 1.99
N ARG A 79 -10.25 22.93 0.91
CA ARG A 79 -10.45 23.44 -0.45
C ARG A 79 -11.94 23.56 -0.78
N ARG A 80 -12.30 24.53 -1.62
CA ARG A 80 -13.66 24.67 -2.20
C ARG A 80 -13.88 23.82 -3.46
N GLY A 81 -12.82 23.33 -4.08
CA GLY A 81 -12.82 22.52 -5.29
C GLY A 81 -11.38 22.24 -5.75
N LEU A 82 -11.21 21.47 -6.82
CA LEU A 82 -9.87 21.14 -7.36
C LEU A 82 -9.27 22.17 -8.32
N GLY A 83 -9.90 23.35 -8.48
CA GLY A 83 -9.43 24.37 -9.42
C GLY A 83 -9.59 23.96 -10.89
N LEU A 84 -10.62 23.15 -11.18
CA LEU A 84 -11.02 22.86 -12.56
C LEU A 84 -11.71 24.08 -13.15
N GLY A 85 -11.67 24.26 -14.47
CA GLY A 85 -12.38 25.35 -15.16
C GLY A 85 -13.90 25.30 -14.97
N ASP A 86 -14.44 24.15 -14.55
CA ASP A 86 -15.82 23.96 -14.10
C ASP A 86 -15.85 23.76 -12.57
N GLU A 87 -16.44 24.71 -11.86
CA GLU A 87 -16.50 24.69 -10.39
C GLU A 87 -17.38 23.56 -9.82
N LEU A 88 -18.46 23.19 -10.52
CA LEU A 88 -19.37 22.13 -10.08
C LEU A 88 -18.66 20.78 -10.15
N LEU A 89 -18.04 20.50 -11.29
CA LEU A 89 -17.21 19.30 -11.45
C LEU A 89 -16.01 19.32 -10.50
N GLY A 90 -15.43 20.50 -10.25
CA GLY A 90 -14.38 20.69 -9.25
C GLY A 90 -14.79 20.30 -7.84
N ARG A 91 -16.04 20.61 -7.44
CA ARG A 91 -16.62 20.19 -6.15
C ARG A 91 -16.89 18.69 -6.11
N PHE A 92 -17.45 18.11 -7.18
CA PHE A 92 -17.72 16.67 -7.26
C PHE A 92 -16.45 15.84 -7.20
N ALA A 93 -15.41 16.24 -7.94
CA ALA A 93 -14.12 15.55 -7.90
C ALA A 93 -13.44 15.65 -6.52
N LEU A 94 -13.58 16.79 -5.84
CA LEU A 94 -13.07 16.97 -4.48
C LEU A 94 -13.80 16.07 -3.48
N SER A 95 -15.14 16.09 -3.48
CA SER A 95 -15.95 15.29 -2.56
C SER A 95 -15.72 13.79 -2.77
N PHE A 96 -15.63 13.36 -4.03
CA PHE A 96 -15.29 11.98 -4.37
C PHE A 96 -13.92 11.58 -3.79
N ARG A 97 -12.89 12.40 -3.98
CA ARG A 97 -11.53 12.12 -3.47
C ARG A 97 -11.48 12.08 -1.94
N LEU A 98 -12.20 12.97 -1.26
CA LEU A 98 -12.32 12.96 0.19
C LEU A 98 -13.00 11.69 0.69
N GLY A 99 -14.07 11.25 0.01
CA GLY A 99 -14.76 10.00 0.32
C GLY A 99 -13.86 8.78 0.18
N GLN A 100 -13.07 8.69 -0.89
CA GLN A 100 -12.10 7.60 -1.07
C GLN A 100 -11.04 7.60 0.03
N LEU A 101 -10.47 8.76 0.38
CA LEU A 101 -9.48 8.87 1.46
C LEU A 101 -10.06 8.40 2.79
N GLN A 102 -11.27 8.85 3.12
CA GLN A 102 -11.96 8.45 4.34
C GLN A 102 -12.15 6.94 4.41
N ALA A 103 -12.73 6.35 3.36
CA ALA A 103 -12.99 4.92 3.31
C ALA A 103 -11.70 4.08 3.45
N THR A 104 -10.60 4.53 2.84
CA THR A 104 -9.31 3.85 2.98
C THR A 104 -8.72 3.98 4.38
N ILE A 105 -8.80 5.15 5.02
CA ILE A 105 -8.36 5.34 6.41
C ILE A 105 -9.15 4.42 7.35
N ASP A 106 -10.47 4.37 7.20
CA ASP A 106 -11.33 3.53 8.04
C ASP A 106 -11.01 2.05 7.85
N TRP A 107 -10.79 1.62 6.61
CA TRP A 107 -10.34 0.26 6.31
C TRP A 107 -9.00 -0.08 6.99
N LEU A 108 -7.99 0.79 6.89
CA LEU A 108 -6.68 0.58 7.53
C LEU A 108 -6.78 0.50 9.06
N ARG A 109 -7.63 1.34 9.67
CA ARG A 109 -7.89 1.30 11.12
C ARG A 109 -8.54 -0.02 11.53
N ASN A 110 -9.48 -0.54 10.73
CA ASN A 110 -10.06 -1.86 10.99
C ASN A 110 -9.00 -2.96 10.88
N CYS A 111 -8.11 -2.91 9.88
CA CYS A 111 -6.99 -3.85 9.80
C CYS A 111 -6.09 -3.79 11.03
N ALA A 112 -5.74 -2.60 11.53
CA ALA A 112 -4.94 -2.46 12.75
C ALA A 112 -5.63 -3.09 13.96
N GLN A 113 -6.95 -2.89 14.11
CA GLN A 113 -7.73 -3.48 15.21
C GLN A 113 -7.79 -5.01 15.13
N GLU A 114 -7.98 -5.58 13.94
CA GLU A 114 -7.98 -7.05 13.78
C GLU A 114 -6.62 -7.66 14.13
N LEU A 115 -5.51 -6.99 13.78
CA LEU A 115 -4.17 -7.44 14.15
C LEU A 115 -3.91 -7.43 15.66
N GLU A 116 -4.52 -6.49 16.39
CA GLU A 116 -4.43 -6.46 17.85
C GLU A 116 -5.25 -7.59 18.50
N LYS A 117 -6.36 -7.98 17.87
CA LYS A 117 -7.19 -9.11 18.34
C LYS A 117 -6.49 -10.45 18.11
N GLU A 118 -5.85 -10.65 16.95
CA GLU A 118 -5.10 -11.90 16.66
C GLU A 118 -3.89 -12.12 17.56
N LYS A 119 -3.35 -11.06 18.17
CA LYS A 119 -2.22 -11.14 19.12
C LYS A 119 -2.62 -11.50 20.56
N ARG A 120 -3.92 -11.46 20.89
CA ARG A 120 -4.46 -11.81 22.22
C ARG A 120 -4.87 -13.28 22.27
#